data_AF-A0A3D3UL44-F1
#
_entry.id   AF-A0A3D3UL44-F1
#
_cell.length_a   1.000
_cell.length_b   1.000
_cell.length_c   1.000
_cell.angle_alpha   90.00
_cell.angle_beta   90.00
_cell.angle_gamma   90.00
#
_symmetry.space_group_name_H-M   'P 1'
#
loop_
_entity.id
_entity.type
_entity.pdbx_description
1 polymer ?
#
loop_
_entity_poly.entity_id
_entity_poly.type
_entity_poly.pdbx_seq_one_letter_code
_entity_poly.pdbx_strand_id
1 'polypeptide(L)'
;MDTGRDNTFGHFFKEMRLKTGLSLRRFCMEHNLDPGNISRIERGIASPPQSRDKLAEYASYLGIDKDSDDWYDFFDYAAAATGRIPQDVMSDEELVKKLPVVFRTLRGQKLSVEKLHELAESVRTSERSHKNEQRKR
;
A
#
# COMPACT_ATOMS: atom_id res chain seq x y z
N MET A 1 10.11 -10.55 17.45
CA MET A 1 10.63 -9.76 16.32
C MET A 1 9.52 -8.79 15.93
N ASP A 2 9.81 -7.49 16.01
CA ASP A 2 8.85 -6.40 15.83
C ASP A 2 8.49 -6.26 14.34
N THR A 3 7.45 -6.95 13.88
CA THR A 3 7.02 -7.02 12.46
C THR A 3 6.06 -5.89 12.05
N GLY A 4 5.88 -4.87 12.90
CA GLY A 4 4.91 -3.79 12.66
C GLY A 4 5.46 -2.60 11.86
N ARG A 5 6.78 -2.33 11.90
CA ARG A 5 7.36 -1.12 11.29
C ARG A 5 7.63 -1.25 9.80
N ASP A 6 7.96 -2.45 9.33
CA ASP A 6 8.38 -2.70 7.95
C ASP A 6 7.22 -2.58 6.94
N ASN A 7 5.97 -2.58 7.44
CA ASN A 7 4.74 -2.51 6.65
C ASN A 7 4.02 -1.14 6.75
N THR A 8 4.77 -0.05 6.97
CA THR A 8 4.18 1.30 7.07
C THR A 8 4.56 2.16 5.88
N PHE A 9 3.67 3.08 5.49
CA PHE A 9 3.92 4.00 4.38
C PHE A 9 5.24 4.76 4.52
N GLY A 10 5.54 5.28 5.72
CA GLY A 10 6.78 6.02 5.97
C GLY A 10 8.03 5.17 5.77
N HIS A 11 8.00 3.92 6.23
CA HIS A 11 9.10 2.97 6.03
C HIS A 11 9.31 2.67 4.56
N PHE A 12 8.24 2.27 3.85
CA PHE A 12 8.30 1.96 2.43
C PHE A 12 8.77 3.15 1.59
N PHE A 13 8.26 4.36 1.87
CA PHE A 13 8.71 5.60 1.21
C PHE A 13 10.22 5.81 1.37
N LYS A 14 10.72 5.63 2.60
CA LYS A 14 12.14 5.78 2.91
C LYS A 14 12.99 4.75 2.18
N GLU A 15 12.55 3.50 2.14
CA GLU A 15 13.24 2.43 1.42
C GLU A 15 13.33 2.75 -0.07
N MET A 16 12.22 3.13 -0.70
CA MET A 16 12.19 3.51 -2.10
C MET A 16 13.09 4.72 -2.39
N ARG A 17 13.10 5.73 -1.51
CA ARG A 17 14.04 6.85 -1.65
C ARG A 17 15.49 6.39 -1.56
N LEU A 18 15.82 5.48 -0.64
CA LEU A 18 17.19 4.98 -0.52
C LEU A 18 17.61 4.15 -1.75
N LYS A 19 16.69 3.44 -2.40
CA LYS A 19 16.93 2.73 -3.66
C LYS A 19 17.32 3.67 -4.82
N THR A 20 16.88 4.94 -4.80
CA THR A 20 17.34 5.93 -5.80
C THR A 20 18.79 6.39 -5.59
N GLY A 21 19.41 6.04 -4.46
CA GLY A 21 20.76 6.48 -4.09
C GLY A 21 20.83 7.91 -3.58
N LEU A 22 19.69 8.59 -3.39
CA LEU A 22 19.63 9.98 -2.95
C LEU A 22 19.49 10.09 -1.43
N SER A 23 20.24 11.01 -0.83
CA SER A 23 19.98 11.44 0.56
C SER A 23 18.65 12.18 0.64
N LEU A 24 18.02 12.25 1.82
CA LEU A 24 16.75 12.98 2.01
C LEU A 24 16.84 14.42 1.51
N ARG A 25 17.92 15.13 1.84
CA ARG A 25 18.11 16.54 1.44
C ARG A 25 18.23 16.67 -0.08
N ARG A 26 18.97 15.75 -0.74
CA ARG A 26 19.15 15.76 -2.19
C ARG A 26 17.85 15.40 -2.92
N PHE A 27 17.16 14.35 -2.47
CA PHE A 27 15.84 13.97 -2.99
C PHE A 27 14.84 15.13 -2.92
N CYS A 28 14.77 15.81 -1.76
CA CYS A 28 13.87 16.96 -1.61
C CYS A 28 14.26 18.13 -2.52
N MET A 29 15.56 18.37 -2.72
CA MET A 29 16.04 19.41 -3.63
C MET A 29 15.70 19.10 -5.09
N GLU A 30 15.92 17.87 -5.55
CA GLU A 30 15.67 17.45 -6.94
C GLU A 30 14.18 17.51 -7.32
N HIS A 31 13.28 17.29 -6.34
CA HIS A 31 11.83 17.26 -6.56
C HIS A 31 11.08 18.46 -5.95
N ASN A 32 11.78 19.50 -5.51
CA ASN A 32 11.21 20.69 -4.90
C ASN A 32 10.23 20.40 -3.74
N LEU A 33 10.64 19.52 -2.82
CA LEU A 33 9.87 19.09 -1.64
C LEU A 33 10.42 19.74 -0.36
N ASP A 34 9.56 19.89 0.64
CA ASP A 34 9.97 20.33 1.98
C ASP A 34 10.66 19.19 2.75
N PRO A 35 11.95 19.30 3.14
CA PRO A 35 12.66 18.27 3.88
C PRO A 35 12.03 17.96 5.24
N GLY A 36 11.43 18.95 5.91
CA GLY A 36 10.75 18.76 7.19
C GLY A 36 9.54 17.85 7.06
N ASN A 37 8.75 18.05 6.02
CA ASN A 37 7.58 17.23 5.69
C ASN A 37 7.98 15.80 5.32
N ILE A 38 8.92 15.63 4.39
CA ILE A 38 9.39 14.29 3.97
C ILE A 38 9.99 13.53 5.16
N SER A 39 10.79 14.19 6.01
CA SER A 39 11.31 13.58 7.23
C SER A 39 10.20 13.12 8.19
N ARG A 40 9.12 13.90 8.35
CA ARG A 40 7.99 13.48 9.18
C ARG A 40 7.22 12.32 8.56
N ILE A 41 7.05 12.30 7.24
CA ILE A 41 6.42 11.19 6.50
C ILE A 41 7.23 9.91 6.68
N GLU A 42 8.54 9.93 6.41
CA GLU A 42 9.41 8.74 6.52
C GLU A 42 9.45 8.14 7.94
N ARG A 43 9.17 8.97 8.96
CA ARG A 43 9.08 8.53 10.36
C ARG A 43 7.66 8.17 10.81
N GLY A 44 6.67 8.26 9.92
CA GLY A 44 5.27 7.99 10.23
C GLY A 44 4.61 9.04 11.14
N ILE A 45 5.20 10.23 11.30
CA ILE A 45 4.65 11.33 12.10
C ILE A 45 3.62 12.13 11.30
N ALA A 46 3.91 12.37 10.03
CA ALA A 46 2.97 13.00 9.11
C ALA A 46 2.30 11.92 8.27
N SER A 47 0.98 12.02 8.11
CA SER A 47 0.23 11.15 7.22
C SER A 47 0.64 11.34 5.76
N PRO A 48 0.52 10.30 4.93
CA PRO A 48 0.66 10.44 3.48
C PRO A 48 -0.34 11.47 2.93
N PRO A 49 -0.02 12.12 1.80
CA PRO A 49 -1.00 12.92 1.09
C PRO A 49 -2.19 12.06 0.67
N GLN A 50 -3.38 12.64 0.72
CA GLN A 50 -4.63 11.93 0.43
C GLN A 50 -5.02 12.03 -1.06
N SER A 51 -4.46 13.01 -1.77
CA SER A 51 -4.67 13.17 -3.21
C SER A 51 -3.94 12.06 -3.96
N ARG A 52 -4.67 11.36 -4.84
CA ARG A 52 -4.09 10.35 -5.75
C ARG A 52 -2.99 10.96 -6.63
N ASP A 53 -3.20 12.18 -7.14
CA ASP A 53 -2.24 12.85 -8.01
C ASP A 53 -0.93 13.10 -7.26
N LYS A 54 -1.02 13.53 -5.99
CA LYS A 54 0.18 13.79 -5.19
C LYS A 54 0.93 12.51 -4.81
N LEU A 55 0.20 11.42 -4.57
CA LEU A 55 0.80 10.10 -4.37
C LEU A 55 1.47 9.59 -5.65
N ALA A 56 0.84 9.78 -6.81
CA ALA A 56 1.42 9.41 -8.10
C ALA A 56 2.69 10.21 -8.42
N GLU A 57 2.73 11.51 -8.10
CA GLU A 57 3.95 12.31 -8.17
C GLU A 57 5.07 11.72 -7.31
N TYR A 58 4.76 11.39 -6.05
CA TYR A 58 5.74 10.78 -5.14
C TYR A 58 6.25 9.44 -5.67
N ALA A 59 5.36 8.57 -6.14
CA ALA A 59 5.73 7.30 -6.75
C ALA A 59 6.69 7.52 -7.94
N SER A 60 6.41 8.51 -8.80
CA SER A 60 7.29 8.89 -9.90
C SER A 60 8.66 9.37 -9.42
N TYR A 61 8.74 10.23 -8.39
CA TYR A 61 10.00 10.68 -7.82
C TYR A 61 10.82 9.54 -7.20
N LEU A 62 10.13 8.55 -6.64
CA LEU A 62 10.73 7.35 -6.05
C LEU A 62 11.14 6.31 -7.09
N GLY A 63 10.87 6.55 -8.38
CA GLY A 63 11.16 5.59 -9.46
C GLY A 63 10.30 4.32 -9.39
N ILE A 64 9.09 4.42 -8.84
CA ILE A 64 8.13 3.31 -8.81
C ILE A 64 7.40 3.26 -10.14
N ASP A 65 7.51 2.14 -10.85
CA ASP A 65 6.83 1.93 -12.12
C ASP A 65 5.32 1.79 -11.92
N LYS A 66 4.56 2.47 -12.77
CA LYS A 66 3.09 2.38 -12.73
C LYS A 66 2.62 0.94 -12.96
N ASP A 67 1.61 0.53 -12.21
CA ASP A 67 0.99 -0.81 -12.26
C ASP A 67 1.95 -1.97 -11.87
N SER A 68 3.09 -1.67 -11.24
CA SER A 68 3.97 -2.66 -10.60
C SER A 68 3.46 -3.06 -9.21
N ASP A 69 3.99 -4.16 -8.65
CA ASP A 69 3.67 -4.58 -7.27
C ASP A 69 4.01 -3.46 -6.26
N ASP A 70 5.19 -2.84 -6.39
CA ASP A 70 5.62 -1.70 -5.56
C ASP A 70 4.66 -0.50 -5.68
N TRP A 71 4.03 -0.32 -6.85
CA TRP A 71 3.01 0.72 -7.04
C TRP A 71 1.75 0.41 -6.23
N TYR A 72 1.21 -0.80 -6.33
CA TYR A 72 0.03 -1.18 -5.53
C TYR A 72 0.34 -1.12 -4.04
N ASP A 73 1.48 -1.64 -3.61
CA ASP A 73 1.93 -1.57 -2.22
C ASP A 73 2.02 -0.12 -1.71
N PHE A 74 2.59 0.80 -2.51
CA PHE A 74 2.69 2.21 -2.17
C PHE A 74 1.32 2.85 -1.87
N PHE A 75 0.33 2.59 -2.73
CA PHE A 75 -1.03 3.12 -2.57
C PHE A 75 -1.78 2.43 -1.42
N ASP A 76 -1.58 1.12 -1.24
CA ASP A 76 -2.20 0.35 -0.15
C ASP A 76 -1.69 0.81 1.22
N TYR A 77 -0.38 1.00 1.36
CA TYR A 77 0.20 1.56 2.58
C TYR A 77 -0.30 2.98 2.85
N ALA A 78 -0.47 3.81 1.80
CA ALA A 78 -1.02 5.16 1.96
C ALA A 78 -2.48 5.14 2.44
N ALA A 79 -3.29 4.24 1.88
CA ALA A 79 -4.69 4.07 2.26
C ALA A 79 -4.80 3.54 3.70
N ALA A 80 -4.04 2.50 4.04
CA ALA A 80 -3.99 1.92 5.38
C ALA A 80 -3.58 2.96 6.44
N ALA A 81 -2.54 3.75 6.17
CA ALA A 81 -2.07 4.80 7.08
C ALA A 81 -3.09 5.93 7.31
N THR A 82 -4.11 6.04 6.45
CA THR A 82 -5.19 7.04 6.57
C THR A 82 -6.55 6.41 6.90
N GLY A 83 -6.59 5.10 7.20
CA GLY A 83 -7.83 4.39 7.52
C GLY A 83 -8.81 4.29 6.34
N ARG A 84 -8.29 4.22 5.11
CA ARG A 84 -9.07 4.17 3.87
C ARG A 84 -8.85 2.89 3.11
N ILE A 85 -9.79 2.63 2.21
CA ILE A 85 -9.71 1.57 1.21
C ILE A 85 -9.08 2.17 -0.06
N PRO A 86 -8.17 1.44 -0.73
CA PRO A 86 -7.58 1.85 -2.00
C PRO A 86 -8.63 2.25 -3.05
N GLN A 87 -8.34 3.28 -3.84
CA GLN A 87 -9.31 3.88 -4.75
C GLN A 87 -9.72 2.96 -5.90
N ASP A 88 -8.79 2.15 -6.39
CA ASP A 88 -9.02 1.10 -7.38
C ASP A 88 -10.01 0.05 -6.86
N VAL A 89 -9.88 -0.39 -5.60
CA VAL A 89 -10.87 -1.26 -4.94
C VAL A 89 -12.22 -0.56 -4.83
N MET A 90 -12.25 0.71 -4.44
CA MET A 90 -13.48 1.50 -4.31
C MET A 90 -14.16 1.81 -5.66
N SER A 91 -13.43 1.68 -6.77
CA SER A 91 -13.97 1.91 -8.12
C SER A 91 -14.73 0.70 -8.68
N ASP A 92 -14.54 -0.49 -8.10
CA ASP A 92 -15.32 -1.69 -8.43
C ASP A 92 -16.59 -1.74 -7.56
N GLU A 93 -17.72 -1.35 -8.15
CA GLU A 93 -19.01 -1.29 -7.47
C GLU A 93 -19.46 -2.67 -6.94
N GLU A 94 -19.18 -3.75 -7.67
CA GLU A 94 -19.56 -5.10 -7.30
C GLU A 94 -18.72 -5.63 -6.13
N LEU A 95 -17.44 -5.27 -6.09
CA LEU A 95 -16.56 -5.55 -4.95
C LEU A 95 -16.99 -4.75 -3.72
N VAL A 96 -17.28 -3.45 -3.88
CA VAL A 96 -17.73 -2.57 -2.78
C VAL A 96 -19.00 -3.11 -2.13
N LYS A 97 -19.97 -3.61 -2.92
CA LYS A 97 -21.19 -4.25 -2.39
C LYS A 97 -20.91 -5.46 -1.49
N LYS A 98 -19.78 -6.14 -1.68
CA LYS A 98 -19.39 -7.35 -0.92
C LYS A 98 -18.55 -7.03 0.33
N LEU A 99 -17.93 -5.85 0.41
CA LEU A 99 -17.11 -5.43 1.56
C LEU A 99 -17.80 -5.56 2.93
N PRO A 100 -19.10 -5.23 3.10
CA PRO A 100 -19.78 -5.39 4.39
C PRO A 100 -19.74 -6.82 4.94
N VAL A 101 -19.79 -7.83 4.07
CA VAL A 101 -19.68 -9.24 4.47
C VAL A 101 -18.27 -9.52 4.99
N VAL A 102 -17.24 -9.04 4.29
CA VAL A 102 -15.84 -9.15 4.73
C VAL A 102 -15.65 -8.51 6.11
N PHE A 103 -16.10 -7.27 6.30
CA PHE A 103 -15.99 -6.59 7.60
C PHE A 103 -16.75 -7.30 8.72
N ARG A 104 -17.91 -7.91 8.42
CA ARG A 104 -18.66 -8.70 9.39
C ARG A 104 -17.86 -9.94 9.81
N THR A 105 -17.25 -10.63 8.86
CA THR A 105 -16.38 -11.78 9.13
C THR A 105 -15.17 -11.36 9.98
N LEU A 106 -14.54 -10.23 9.64
CA LEU A 106 -13.40 -9.69 10.39
C LEU A 106 -13.76 -9.31 11.84
N ARG A 107 -14.97 -8.80 12.09
CA ARG A 107 -15.45 -8.45 13.45
C ARG A 107 -15.89 -9.68 14.25
N GLY A 108 -16.48 -10.68 13.60
CA GLY A 108 -17.04 -11.87 14.26
C GLY A 108 -15.99 -12.88 14.70
N GLN A 109 -14.82 -12.87 14.07
CA GLN A 109 -13.66 -13.65 14.50
C GLN A 109 -12.71 -12.74 15.31
N LYS A 110 -12.22 -13.22 16.46
CA LYS A 110 -10.93 -12.71 16.97
C LYS A 110 -9.87 -13.15 15.96
N LEU A 111 -9.61 -12.32 14.95
CA LEU A 111 -8.50 -12.55 14.03
C LEU A 111 -7.20 -12.31 14.80
N SER A 112 -6.45 -13.38 15.00
CA SER A 112 -5.03 -13.25 15.28
C SER A 112 -4.30 -12.89 13.99
N VAL A 113 -3.06 -12.42 14.11
CA VAL A 113 -2.21 -12.08 12.95
C VAL A 113 -2.06 -13.29 12.03
N GLU A 114 -1.96 -14.49 12.60
CA GLU A 114 -1.83 -15.76 11.88
C GLU A 114 -3.08 -16.05 11.03
N LYS A 115 -4.29 -15.83 11.58
CA LYS A 115 -5.53 -16.03 10.82
C LYS A 115 -5.71 -15.02 9.69
N LEU A 116 -5.23 -13.79 9.89
CA LEU A 116 -5.25 -12.77 8.83
C LEU A 116 -4.33 -13.18 7.68
N HIS A 117 -3.17 -13.77 8.00
CA HIS A 117 -2.25 -14.34 7.02
C HIS A 117 -2.86 -15.54 6.27
N GLU A 118 -3.49 -16.48 6.98
CA GLU A 118 -4.20 -17.61 6.37
C GLU A 118 -5.31 -17.15 5.41
N LEU A 119 -6.06 -16.11 5.80
CA LEU A 119 -7.07 -15.50 4.94
C LEU A 119 -6.44 -14.93 3.66
N ALA A 120 -5.36 -14.14 3.78
CA ALA A 120 -4.68 -13.57 2.62
C ALA A 120 -4.15 -14.65 1.66
N GLU A 121 -3.58 -15.73 2.19
CA GLU A 121 -3.11 -16.86 1.39
C GLU A 121 -4.26 -17.62 0.69
N SER A 122 -5.40 -17.79 1.37
CA SER A 122 -6.58 -18.43 0.78
C SER A 122 -7.12 -17.64 -0.43
N VAL A 123 -7.09 -16.30 -0.36
CA VAL A 123 -7.51 -15.41 -1.45
C VAL A 123 -6.54 -15.56 -2.63
N ARG A 124 -5.22 -15.47 -2.39
CA ARG A 124 -4.18 -15.63 -3.43
C ARG A 124 -4.22 -16.98 -4.14
N THR A 125 -4.50 -18.06 -3.42
CA THR A 125 -4.59 -19.41 -4.01
C THR A 125 -5.86 -19.59 -4.82
N SER A 126 -6.98 -18.99 -4.41
CA SER A 126 -8.23 -19.04 -5.18
C SER A 126 -8.09 -18.36 -6.56
N GLU A 127 -7.38 -17.23 -6.64
CA GLU A 127 -7.08 -16.50 -7.88
C GLU A 127 -6.23 -17.33 -8.88
N ARG A 128 -5.23 -18.06 -8.38
CA ARG A 128 -4.34 -18.90 -9.21
C ARG A 128 -5.06 -20.10 -9.82
N SER A 129 -5.98 -20.71 -9.06
CA SER A 129 -6.78 -21.84 -9.53
C SER A 129 -7.73 -21.43 -10.66
N HIS A 130 -8.36 -20.25 -10.55
CA HIS A 130 -9.25 -19.72 -11.60
C HIS A 130 -8.50 -19.33 -12.90
N LYS A 131 -7.29 -18.76 -12.79
CA LYS A 131 -6.45 -18.44 -13.98
C LYS A 131 -5.93 -19.69 -14.71
N ASN A 132 -5.59 -20.76 -13.98
CA ASN A 132 -5.13 -22.02 -14.58
C ASN A 132 -6.24 -22.79 -15.30
N GLU A 133 -7.48 -22.65 -14.85
CA GLU A 133 -8.64 -23.31 -15.47
C GLU A 133 -9.10 -22.59 -16.76
N GLN A 134 -8.94 -21.25 -16.83
CA GLN A 134 -9.21 -20.47 -18.03
C GLN A 134 -8.13 -20.62 -19.12
N ARG A 135 -6.86 -20.88 -18.77
CA ARG A 135 -5.77 -21.12 -19.74
C ARG A 135 -5.78 -22.51 -20.39
N LYS A 136 -6.56 -23.45 -19.85
CA LYS A 136 -6.71 -24.83 -20.38
C LYS A 136 -7.91 -24.99 -21.33
N ARG A 137 -8.68 -23.94 -21.57
CA ARG A 137 -9.77 -23.87 -22.55
C ARG A 137 -9.32 -23.02 -23.74
#